data_AF-F7NK64-F1
#
_entry.id   AF-F7NK64-F1
#
_cell.length_a   1.000
_cell.length_b   1.000
_cell.length_c   1.000
_cell.angle_alpha   90.00
_cell.angle_beta   90.00
_cell.angle_gamma   90.00
#
_symmetry.space_group_name_H-M   'P 1'
#
loop_
_entity.id
_entity.type
_entity.pdbx_description
1 polymer ?
#
loop_
_entity_poly.entity_id
_entity_poly.type
_entity_poly.pdbx_seq_one_letter_code
_entity_poly.pdbx_strand_id
1 'polypeptide(L)'
;MPLPKDHMFFGLGPKLTAKQRQYVDAVFDKKVIVVPSKAGTGKTLLAVAAAKVMERDLVYVFPNVCEDEFGYLPGSLWDKYYQYLGPLFDALDEIRERPMTCVSREDANEDSNSGGWKDGNVWVYPKPHTFLRGRNLKGNKIIMVDEAQNLTKPQLKKIITRVHDDCTVILAGHMGQCDLPDPSKSGFPAYIDFYRTRDYAAVVELTQCFRGVIASEADEV
;
A
#
# COMPACT_ATOMS: atom_id res chain seq x y z
N MET A 1 -6.61 -7.23 -17.31
CA MET A 1 -7.94 -7.85 -17.12
C MET A 1 -8.81 -6.81 -16.45
N PRO A 2 -9.99 -6.45 -16.99
CA PRO A 2 -10.85 -5.44 -16.37
C PRO A 2 -11.37 -5.91 -15.00
N LEU A 3 -11.75 -4.96 -14.14
CA LEU A 3 -12.35 -5.20 -12.83
C LEU A 3 -13.39 -6.35 -12.88
N PRO A 4 -13.33 -7.32 -11.94
CA PRO A 4 -14.34 -8.38 -11.88
C PRO A 4 -15.75 -7.84 -11.70
N LYS A 5 -16.76 -8.61 -12.14
CA LYS A 5 -18.19 -8.24 -12.01
C LYS A 5 -18.57 -7.95 -10.55
N ASP A 6 -19.58 -7.11 -10.36
CA ASP A 6 -19.94 -6.37 -9.13
C ASP A 6 -19.85 -7.10 -7.76
N HIS A 7 -20.20 -8.38 -7.68
CA HIS A 7 -20.11 -9.16 -6.43
C HIS A 7 -18.71 -9.72 -6.14
N MET A 8 -17.87 -9.84 -7.16
CA MET A 8 -16.53 -10.43 -7.08
C MET A 8 -15.49 -9.48 -6.48
N PHE A 9 -15.80 -8.17 -6.36
CA PHE A 9 -14.94 -7.18 -5.71
C PHE A 9 -15.51 -6.76 -4.35
N PHE A 10 -15.95 -7.74 -3.56
CA PHE A 10 -16.49 -7.57 -2.19
C PHE A 10 -17.69 -6.61 -2.10
N GLY A 11 -18.45 -6.46 -3.19
CA GLY A 11 -19.57 -5.50 -3.27
C GLY A 11 -19.13 -4.03 -3.33
N LEU A 12 -17.83 -3.75 -3.46
CA LEU A 12 -17.29 -2.41 -3.67
C LEU A 12 -17.50 -1.93 -5.11
N GLY A 13 -17.53 -2.85 -6.09
CA GLY A 13 -17.60 -2.55 -7.53
C GLY A 13 -18.65 -1.51 -7.94
N PRO A 14 -19.93 -1.66 -7.54
CA PRO A 14 -20.99 -0.69 -7.82
C PRO A 14 -20.83 0.67 -7.13
N LYS A 15 -20.08 0.73 -6.04
CA LYS A 15 -19.88 1.93 -5.22
C LYS A 15 -18.66 2.73 -5.66
N LEU A 16 -17.79 2.17 -6.50
CA LEU A 16 -16.58 2.84 -6.96
C LEU A 16 -16.93 4.05 -7.82
N THR A 17 -16.29 5.18 -7.52
CA THR A 17 -16.27 6.33 -8.43
C THR A 17 -15.51 5.99 -9.71
N ALA A 18 -15.67 6.83 -10.73
CA ALA A 18 -14.91 6.68 -11.98
C ALA A 18 -13.39 6.65 -11.74
N LYS A 19 -12.87 7.47 -10.82
CA LYS A 19 -11.43 7.52 -10.48
C LYS A 19 -10.96 6.29 -9.70
N GLN A 20 -11.76 5.81 -8.74
CA GLN A 20 -11.45 4.56 -8.05
C GLN A 20 -11.50 3.35 -8.99
N ARG A 21 -12.44 3.32 -9.94
CA ARG A 21 -12.48 2.29 -10.98
C ARG A 21 -11.24 2.34 -11.86
N GLN A 22 -10.83 3.53 -12.32
CA GLN A 22 -9.57 3.72 -13.06
C GLN A 22 -8.35 3.24 -12.26
N TYR A 23 -8.33 3.50 -10.95
CA TYR A 23 -7.25 3.03 -10.08
C TYR A 23 -7.22 1.51 -10.01
N VAL A 24 -8.35 0.87 -9.73
CA VAL A 24 -8.43 -0.60 -9.66
C VAL A 24 -8.08 -1.22 -11.00
N ASP A 25 -8.65 -0.75 -12.12
CA ASP A 25 -8.30 -1.23 -13.47
C ASP A 25 -6.80 -1.10 -13.74
N ALA A 26 -6.17 0.01 -13.34
CA ALA A 26 -4.73 0.18 -13.45
C ALA A 26 -3.93 -0.84 -12.64
N VAL A 27 -4.42 -1.28 -11.47
CA VAL A 27 -3.75 -2.34 -10.68
C VAL A 27 -3.75 -3.68 -11.43
N PHE A 28 -4.81 -3.98 -12.19
CA PHE A 28 -4.88 -5.21 -13.00
C PHE A 28 -4.04 -5.14 -14.29
N ASP A 29 -3.85 -3.95 -14.86
CA ASP A 29 -3.28 -3.77 -16.21
C ASP A 29 -1.86 -3.18 -16.24
N LYS A 30 -1.41 -2.54 -15.16
CA LYS A 30 -0.12 -1.82 -15.11
C LYS A 30 0.84 -2.45 -14.12
N LYS A 31 2.13 -2.13 -14.30
CA LYS A 31 3.22 -2.57 -13.43
C LYS A 31 3.48 -1.60 -12.30
N VAL A 32 3.31 -0.30 -12.54
CA VAL A 32 3.47 0.73 -11.53
C VAL A 32 2.27 1.64 -11.52
N ILE A 33 1.68 1.84 -10.34
CA ILE A 33 0.54 2.72 -10.14
C ILE A 33 0.95 3.74 -9.10
N VAL A 34 0.88 5.02 -9.46
CA VAL A 34 1.11 6.12 -8.52
C VAL A 34 -0.24 6.76 -8.21
N VAL A 35 -0.57 6.88 -6.93
CA VAL A 35 -1.89 7.30 -6.46
C VAL A 35 -1.74 8.53 -5.55
N PRO A 36 -1.60 9.73 -6.13
CA PRO A 36 -1.82 10.96 -5.38
C PRO A 36 -3.28 10.97 -4.92
N SER A 37 -3.52 11.22 -3.64
CA SER A 37 -4.86 11.06 -3.08
C SER A 37 -5.14 12.03 -1.95
N LYS A 38 -6.43 12.34 -1.77
CA LYS A 38 -6.98 12.93 -0.54
C LYS A 38 -7.21 11.90 0.55
N ALA A 39 -7.34 12.35 1.80
CA ALA A 39 -7.65 11.47 2.92
C ALA A 39 -9.02 10.80 2.73
N GLY A 40 -9.16 9.54 3.16
CA GLY A 40 -10.45 8.83 3.12
C GLY A 40 -10.95 8.45 1.72
N THR A 41 -10.07 8.41 0.71
CA THR A 41 -10.39 8.03 -0.68
C THR A 41 -10.44 6.52 -0.95
N GLY A 42 -10.05 5.69 0.03
CA GLY A 42 -10.06 4.22 -0.08
C GLY A 42 -8.85 3.60 -0.79
N LYS A 43 -7.74 4.34 -0.93
CA LYS A 43 -6.50 3.88 -1.61
C LYS A 43 -5.99 2.51 -1.12
N THR A 44 -5.95 2.30 0.19
CA THR A 44 -5.50 1.07 0.85
C THR A 44 -6.50 -0.07 0.69
N LEU A 45 -7.79 0.21 0.95
CA LEU A 45 -8.88 -0.76 0.76
C LEU A 45 -8.88 -1.37 -0.63
N LEU A 46 -8.80 -0.51 -1.66
CA LEU A 46 -8.87 -0.97 -3.05
C LEU A 46 -7.62 -1.76 -3.47
N ALA A 47 -6.44 -1.42 -2.94
CA ALA A 47 -5.22 -2.19 -3.17
C ALA A 47 -5.31 -3.60 -2.54
N VAL A 48 -5.78 -3.67 -1.29
CA VAL A 48 -5.97 -4.92 -0.54
C VAL A 48 -7.01 -5.81 -1.23
N ALA A 49 -8.15 -5.23 -1.62
CA ALA A 49 -9.18 -5.94 -2.38
C ALA A 49 -8.66 -6.48 -3.72
N ALA A 50 -7.90 -5.67 -4.46
CA ALA A 50 -7.29 -6.09 -5.72
C ALA A 50 -6.30 -7.24 -5.54
N ALA A 51 -5.41 -7.17 -4.54
CA ALA A 51 -4.47 -8.24 -4.23
C ALA A 51 -5.19 -9.56 -3.91
N LYS A 52 -6.24 -9.53 -3.07
CA LYS A 52 -7.02 -10.73 -2.74
C LYS A 52 -7.70 -11.33 -3.96
N VAL A 53 -8.34 -10.51 -4.78
CA VAL A 53 -9.07 -10.92 -5.99
C VAL A 53 -8.14 -11.48 -7.06
N MET A 54 -6.93 -10.94 -7.18
CA MET A 54 -5.90 -11.45 -8.07
C MET A 54 -5.20 -12.70 -7.51
N GLU A 55 -5.51 -13.10 -6.28
CA GLU A 55 -4.84 -14.18 -5.54
C GLU A 55 -3.31 -13.97 -5.47
N ARG A 56 -2.90 -12.72 -5.20
CA ARG A 56 -1.50 -12.31 -5.10
C ARG A 56 -1.16 -11.92 -3.67
N ASP A 57 0.04 -12.31 -3.23
CA ASP A 57 0.63 -11.77 -2.01
C ASP A 57 0.68 -10.23 -2.05
N LEU A 58 0.27 -9.59 -0.95
CA LEU A 58 0.42 -8.17 -0.72
C LEU A 58 1.60 -7.91 0.22
N VAL A 59 2.61 -7.20 -0.25
CA VAL A 59 3.65 -6.60 0.60
C VAL A 59 3.23 -5.17 0.90
N TYR A 60 2.83 -4.90 2.15
CA TYR A 60 2.40 -3.58 2.60
C TYR A 60 3.55 -2.86 3.26
N VAL A 61 4.10 -1.85 2.58
CA VAL A 61 5.25 -1.07 3.03
C VAL A 61 4.77 0.23 3.63
N PHE A 62 5.15 0.49 4.89
CA PHE A 62 4.82 1.72 5.60
C PHE A 62 6.08 2.49 6.02
N PRO A 63 6.03 3.83 6.08
CA PRO A 63 7.13 4.64 6.58
C PRO A 63 7.25 4.48 8.10
N ASN A 64 8.43 4.10 8.60
CA ASN A 64 8.74 4.32 10.02
C ASN A 64 9.42 5.69 10.16
N VAL A 65 8.62 6.71 10.46
CA VAL A 65 9.05 8.13 10.37
C VAL A 65 10.11 8.49 11.41
N CYS A 66 10.24 7.76 12.52
CA CYS A 66 11.15 8.16 13.59
C CYS A 66 11.84 6.96 14.25
N GLU A 67 13.11 6.69 13.97
CA GLU A 67 13.92 5.89 14.92
C GLU A 67 14.17 6.67 16.23
N ASP A 68 14.19 8.01 16.17
CA ASP A 68 14.53 8.89 17.29
C ASP A 68 13.32 9.31 18.18
N GLU A 69 12.08 9.29 17.67
CA GLU A 69 10.85 9.55 18.47
C GLU A 69 10.22 8.27 19.05
N PHE A 70 10.75 7.08 18.77
CA PHE A 70 10.41 5.87 19.56
C PHE A 70 11.06 5.93 20.96
N GLY A 71 11.02 7.10 21.62
CA GLY A 71 11.27 7.20 23.04
C GLY A 71 10.38 6.19 23.77
N TYR A 72 11.02 5.38 24.63
CA TYR A 72 10.45 4.50 25.67
C TYR A 72 9.01 3.96 25.48
N LEU A 73 8.58 3.58 24.27
CA LEU A 73 7.37 2.77 24.11
C LEU A 73 7.71 1.35 24.59
N PRO A 74 7.16 0.89 25.73
CA PRO A 74 7.43 -0.46 26.23
C PRO A 74 6.75 -1.47 25.30
N GLY A 75 7.44 -2.56 24.98
CA GLY A 75 6.92 -3.61 24.10
C GLY A 75 7.94 -4.08 23.06
N SER A 76 7.56 -5.08 22.28
CA SER A 76 8.36 -5.54 21.15
C SER A 76 8.39 -4.48 20.05
N LEU A 77 9.40 -4.53 19.17
CA LEU A 77 9.47 -3.68 17.97
C LEU A 77 8.19 -3.81 17.12
N TRP A 78 7.54 -4.98 17.17
CA TRP A 78 6.28 -5.23 16.49
C TRP A 78 5.10 -4.46 17.10
N ASP A 79 5.02 -4.39 18.42
CA ASP A 79 3.93 -3.66 19.09
C ASP A 79 3.96 -2.17 18.70
N LYS A 80 5.16 -1.64 18.42
CA LYS A 80 5.34 -0.29 17.89
C LYS A 80 4.84 -0.16 16.45
N TYR A 81 5.09 -1.15 15.60
CA TYR A 81 4.60 -1.14 14.21
C TYR A 81 3.09 -1.28 14.10
N TYR A 82 2.44 -1.92 15.07
CA TYR A 82 0.99 -2.13 15.07
C TYR A 82 0.21 -0.81 14.91
N GLN A 83 0.74 0.30 15.43
CA GLN A 83 0.14 1.64 15.31
C GLN A 83 0.01 2.13 13.86
N TYR A 84 0.91 1.70 12.98
CA TYR A 84 0.91 2.08 11.56
C TYR A 84 0.08 1.13 10.68
N LEU A 85 -0.36 0.00 11.23
CA LEU A 85 -1.11 -1.02 10.50
C LEU A 85 -2.63 -0.88 10.60
N GLY A 86 -3.14 0.08 11.39
CA GLY A 86 -4.58 0.35 11.51
C GLY A 86 -5.30 0.42 10.16
N PRO A 87 -4.83 1.26 9.20
CA PRO A 87 -5.47 1.35 7.88
C PRO A 87 -5.47 0.04 7.09
N LEU A 88 -4.45 -0.81 7.25
CA LEU A 88 -4.37 -2.12 6.62
C LEU A 88 -5.39 -3.09 7.26
N PHE A 89 -5.51 -3.09 8.57
CA PHE A 89 -6.46 -3.95 9.28
C PHE A 89 -7.91 -3.54 9.00
N ASP A 90 -8.21 -2.25 9.00
CA ASP A 90 -9.52 -1.73 8.61
C ASP A 90 -9.89 -2.17 7.18
N ALA A 91 -8.93 -2.10 6.25
CA ALA A 91 -9.12 -2.56 4.87
C ALA A 91 -9.41 -4.07 4.77
N LEU A 92 -8.75 -4.88 5.59
CA LEU A 92 -8.98 -6.33 5.63
C LEU A 92 -10.35 -6.68 6.20
N ASP A 93 -10.74 -6.02 7.29
CA ASP A 93 -12.05 -6.21 7.92
C ASP A 93 -13.20 -5.84 6.96
N GLU A 94 -13.05 -4.75 6.20
CA GLU A 94 -14.05 -4.30 5.20
C GLU A 94 -14.26 -5.35 4.09
N ILE A 95 -13.22 -6.08 3.68
CA ILE A 95 -13.32 -7.19 2.72
C ILE A 95 -13.63 -8.55 3.38
N ARG A 96 -13.96 -8.54 4.69
CA ARG A 96 -14.31 -9.71 5.52
C ARG A 96 -13.17 -10.71 5.71
N GLU A 97 -11.93 -10.26 5.57
CA GLU A 97 -10.73 -11.04 5.93
C GLU A 97 -10.38 -10.77 7.40
N ARG A 98 -9.86 -11.77 8.11
CA ARG A 98 -9.46 -11.61 9.51
C ARG A 98 -7.95 -11.32 9.58
N PRO A 99 -7.51 -10.13 10.04
CA PRO A 99 -6.10 -9.80 10.10
C PRO A 99 -5.23 -10.85 10.81
N MET A 100 -5.74 -11.43 11.90
CA MET A 100 -5.06 -12.46 12.69
C MET A 100 -4.73 -13.74 11.93
N THR A 101 -5.40 -14.01 10.79
CA THR A 101 -5.20 -15.24 10.01
C THR A 101 -4.53 -14.98 8.67
N CYS A 102 -4.63 -13.76 8.11
CA CYS A 102 -4.12 -13.46 6.77
C CYS A 102 -2.84 -12.62 6.76
N VAL A 103 -2.46 -12.02 7.89
CA VAL A 103 -1.26 -11.19 8.02
C VAL A 103 -0.12 -11.97 8.67
N SER A 104 1.04 -11.99 8.04
CA SER A 104 2.27 -12.56 8.61
C SER A 104 3.43 -11.58 8.59
N ARG A 105 4.29 -11.76 9.60
CA ARG A 105 5.50 -10.99 9.83
C ARG A 105 6.68 -11.54 9.04
N GLU A 106 6.68 -12.84 8.80
CA GLU A 106 7.72 -13.58 8.10
C GLU A 106 7.57 -13.39 6.59
N ASP A 107 8.69 -13.32 5.87
CA ASP A 107 8.61 -13.28 4.40
C ASP A 107 8.01 -14.58 3.89
N ALA A 108 7.20 -14.51 2.82
CA ALA A 108 6.70 -15.70 2.14
C ALA A 108 7.82 -16.63 1.60
N ASN A 109 9.11 -16.28 1.76
CA ASN A 109 10.27 -17.03 1.27
C ASN A 109 11.50 -16.87 2.18
N GLU A 110 11.54 -17.60 3.28
CA GLU A 110 12.75 -18.29 3.74
C GLU A 110 12.29 -19.75 3.97
N ASP A 111 12.57 -20.62 2.99
CA ASP A 111 12.16 -22.04 2.92
C ASP A 111 10.65 -22.34 2.82
N SER A 112 10.19 -22.58 1.59
CA SER A 112 8.98 -23.35 1.29
C SER A 112 9.04 -24.83 1.74
N ASN A 113 9.94 -25.18 2.67
CA ASN A 113 10.05 -26.50 3.31
C ASN A 113 10.34 -26.44 4.84
N SER A 114 10.42 -25.25 5.45
CA SER A 114 10.69 -25.10 6.88
C SER A 114 9.44 -24.58 7.59
N GLY A 115 8.55 -25.49 7.97
CA GLY A 115 7.64 -25.26 9.11
C GLY A 115 6.52 -24.24 8.93
N GLY A 116 6.28 -23.70 7.73
CA GLY A 116 5.07 -22.94 7.36
C GLY A 116 3.82 -23.81 7.32
N TRP A 117 3.49 -24.44 8.44
CA TRP A 117 2.21 -25.05 8.71
C TRP A 117 1.33 -23.92 9.33
N LYS A 118 0.11 -23.59 8.86
CA LYS A 118 -0.88 -24.56 8.38
C LYS A 118 -2.10 -24.12 7.55
N ASP A 119 -2.38 -22.84 7.25
CA ASP A 119 -3.76 -22.52 6.82
C ASP A 119 -4.00 -22.01 5.39
N GLY A 120 -2.97 -21.79 4.55
CA GLY A 120 -3.20 -21.28 3.18
C GLY A 120 -3.91 -19.91 3.11
N ASN A 121 -4.12 -19.26 4.27
CA ASN A 121 -4.86 -18.02 4.43
C ASN A 121 -3.95 -16.79 4.54
N VAL A 122 -2.64 -16.96 4.72
CA VAL A 122 -1.68 -15.85 4.83
C VAL A 122 -1.31 -15.37 3.43
N TRP A 123 -1.55 -14.09 3.17
CA TRP A 123 -1.20 -13.45 1.90
C TRP A 123 -0.79 -11.98 2.07
N VAL A 124 -0.77 -11.45 3.29
CA VAL A 124 -0.41 -10.04 3.58
C VAL A 124 0.84 -9.97 4.45
N TYR A 125 1.80 -9.16 4.02
CA TYR A 125 3.13 -9.05 4.61
C TYR A 125 3.49 -7.57 4.87
N PRO A 126 3.12 -7.01 6.03
CA PRO A 126 3.49 -5.65 6.40
C PRO A 126 4.99 -5.54 6.73
N LYS A 127 5.66 -4.54 6.15
CA LYS A 127 7.10 -4.29 6.32
C LYS A 127 7.39 -2.80 6.49
N PRO A 128 8.27 -2.40 7.42
CA PRO A 128 8.78 -1.03 7.41
C PRO A 128 9.66 -0.82 6.17
N HIS A 129 9.74 0.42 5.66
CA HIS A 129 10.53 0.72 4.45
C HIS A 129 12.03 0.37 4.56
N THR A 130 12.56 0.33 5.79
CA THR A 130 13.96 -0.05 6.08
C THR A 130 14.25 -1.53 5.84
N PHE A 131 13.25 -2.42 5.95
CA PHE A 131 13.41 -3.86 5.84
C PHE A 131 13.80 -4.33 4.44
N LEU A 132 13.52 -3.53 3.41
CA LEU A 132 13.79 -3.87 2.01
C LEU A 132 15.26 -3.69 1.61
N ARG A 133 16.14 -3.34 2.56
CA ARG A 133 17.59 -3.21 2.31
C ARG A 133 18.22 -4.58 2.10
N GLY A 134 18.50 -4.92 0.84
CA GLY A 134 19.25 -6.13 0.48
C GLY A 134 18.40 -7.36 0.16
N ARG A 135 17.07 -7.24 0.21
CA ARG A 135 16.11 -8.26 -0.24
C ARG A 135 15.54 -7.87 -1.60
N ASN A 136 15.33 -8.85 -2.49
CA ASN A 136 14.65 -8.63 -3.77
C ASN A 136 13.19 -9.08 -3.66
N LEU A 137 12.28 -8.29 -4.21
CA LEU A 137 10.84 -8.56 -4.23
C LEU A 137 10.49 -9.20 -5.57
N LYS A 138 10.12 -10.48 -5.53
CA LYS A 138 9.77 -11.34 -6.67
C LYS A 138 8.62 -12.27 -6.30
N GLY A 139 8.05 -12.97 -7.28
CA GLY A 139 7.00 -13.97 -7.08
C GLY A 139 5.60 -13.42 -7.32
N ASN A 140 5.43 -12.61 -8.37
CA ASN A 140 4.13 -12.07 -8.79
C ASN A 140 3.31 -11.40 -7.67
N LYS A 141 3.94 -10.51 -6.90
CA LYS A 141 3.31 -9.85 -5.73
C LYS A 141 2.77 -8.46 -6.06
N ILE A 142 1.83 -7.99 -5.26
CA ILE A 142 1.49 -6.56 -5.19
C ILE A 142 2.29 -5.94 -4.05
N ILE A 143 3.02 -4.86 -4.35
CA ILE A 143 3.81 -4.11 -3.37
C ILE A 143 3.18 -2.74 -3.25
N MET A 144 2.52 -2.50 -2.12
CA MET A 144 1.94 -1.21 -1.80
C MET A 144 2.88 -0.45 -0.88
N VAL A 145 3.39 0.69 -1.33
CA VAL A 145 4.06 1.67 -0.47
C VAL A 145 3.02 2.71 -0.09
N ASP A 146 2.49 2.60 1.12
CA ASP A 146 1.53 3.55 1.65
C ASP A 146 2.24 4.75 2.30
N GLU A 147 1.53 5.86 2.40
CA GLU A 147 2.06 7.15 2.91
C GLU A 147 3.42 7.53 2.26
N ALA A 148 3.54 7.34 0.95
CA ALA A 148 4.77 7.52 0.20
C ALA A 148 5.32 8.96 0.24
N GLN A 149 4.47 9.96 0.53
CA GLN A 149 4.90 11.34 0.74
C GLN A 149 5.88 11.48 1.92
N ASN A 150 5.78 10.58 2.90
CA ASN A 150 6.64 10.56 4.08
C ASN A 150 7.99 9.87 3.83
N LEU A 151 8.28 9.51 2.58
CA LEU A 151 9.55 8.90 2.18
C LEU A 151 10.35 9.85 1.29
N THR A 152 11.63 10.01 1.63
CA THR A 152 12.59 10.76 0.81
C THR A 152 12.89 10.04 -0.50
N LYS A 153 13.35 10.78 -1.51
CA LYS A 153 13.75 10.20 -2.81
C LYS A 153 14.75 9.02 -2.68
N PRO A 154 15.80 9.08 -1.83
CA PRO A 154 16.68 7.93 -1.60
C PRO A 154 15.98 6.73 -0.96
N GLN A 155 15.00 6.93 -0.07
CA GLN A 155 14.25 5.84 0.55
C GLN A 155 13.34 5.15 -0.46
N LEU A 156 12.54 5.91 -1.23
CA LEU A 156 11.73 5.34 -2.32
C LEU A 156 12.59 4.61 -3.35
N LYS A 157 13.75 5.17 -3.71
CA LYS A 157 14.69 4.50 -4.61
C LYS A 157 15.17 3.16 -4.06
N LYS A 158 15.49 3.07 -2.76
CA LYS A 158 15.91 1.80 -2.11
C LYS A 158 14.84 0.72 -2.15
N ILE A 159 13.57 1.10 -2.13
CA ILE A 159 12.42 0.18 -2.22
C ILE A 159 12.22 -0.26 -3.68
N ILE A 160 11.99 0.71 -4.57
CA ILE A 160 11.53 0.46 -5.94
C ILE A 160 12.60 -0.30 -6.75
N THR A 161 13.88 -0.02 -6.52
CA THR A 161 14.98 -0.72 -7.22
C THR A 161 15.13 -2.20 -6.85
N ARG A 162 14.34 -2.71 -5.90
CA ARG A 162 14.33 -4.12 -5.48
C ARG A 162 13.18 -4.93 -6.07
N VAL A 163 12.25 -4.27 -6.76
CA VAL A 163 11.06 -4.92 -7.31
C VAL A 163 11.37 -5.49 -8.70
N HIS A 164 11.06 -6.78 -8.89
CA HIS A 164 11.15 -7.45 -10.18
C HIS A 164 9.91 -7.19 -11.05
N ASP A 165 10.06 -7.32 -12.37
CA ASP A 165 9.02 -7.01 -13.37
C ASP A 165 7.78 -7.92 -13.28
N ASP A 166 7.86 -9.04 -12.59
CA ASP A 166 6.72 -9.92 -12.33
C ASP A 166 5.75 -9.34 -11.29
N CYS A 167 6.20 -8.37 -10.51
CA CYS A 167 5.40 -7.72 -9.49
C CYS A 167 4.63 -6.49 -10.01
N THR A 168 3.68 -6.02 -9.20
CA THR A 168 2.98 -4.75 -9.40
C THR A 168 3.26 -3.83 -8.22
N VAL A 169 3.67 -2.58 -8.47
CA VAL A 169 3.96 -1.58 -7.44
C VAL A 169 2.85 -0.55 -7.38
N ILE A 170 2.39 -0.23 -6.18
CA ILE A 170 1.47 0.85 -5.89
C ILE A 170 2.20 1.84 -4.97
N LEU A 171 2.38 3.08 -5.41
CA LEU A 171 2.89 4.18 -4.59
C LEU A 171 1.72 5.09 -4.25
N ALA A 172 1.22 5.03 -3.02
CA ALA A 172 0.05 5.79 -2.59
C ALA A 172 0.45 6.84 -1.56
N GLY A 173 -0.14 8.03 -1.63
CA GLY A 173 0.20 9.09 -0.70
C GLY A 173 -0.67 10.34 -0.81
N HIS A 174 -0.52 11.22 0.17
CA HIS A 174 -1.24 12.48 0.30
C HIS A 174 -0.29 13.67 0.29
N MET A 175 -0.26 14.44 -0.80
CA MET A 175 0.70 15.54 -0.97
C MET A 175 0.56 16.65 0.09
N GLY A 176 -0.63 16.87 0.64
CA GLY A 176 -0.88 17.84 1.71
C GLY A 176 -0.64 17.34 3.15
N GLN A 177 -0.26 16.08 3.36
CA GLN A 177 -0.06 15.49 4.70
C GLN A 177 1.33 14.85 4.76
N CYS A 178 2.36 15.69 4.65
CA CYS A 178 3.76 15.27 4.67
C CYS A 178 4.35 15.49 6.06
N ASP A 179 4.71 14.40 6.73
CA ASP A 179 5.25 14.38 8.09
C ASP A 179 6.77 14.53 8.14
N LEU A 180 7.44 14.65 6.98
CA LEU A 180 8.88 14.89 6.94
C LEU A 180 9.20 16.25 7.57
N PRO A 181 10.26 16.37 8.40
CA PRO A 181 10.70 17.66 8.96
C PRO A 181 10.96 18.73 7.90
N ASP A 182 11.33 18.29 6.70
CA ASP A 182 11.45 19.12 5.52
C ASP A 182 10.63 18.49 4.38
N PRO A 183 9.39 18.95 4.16
CA PRO A 183 8.49 18.41 3.14
C PRO A 183 9.07 18.44 1.72
N SER A 184 9.99 19.36 1.43
CA SER A 184 10.64 19.46 0.12
C SER A 184 11.50 18.23 -0.22
N LYS A 185 11.89 17.44 0.80
CA LYS A 185 12.65 16.21 0.63
C LYS A 185 11.80 15.02 0.23
N SER A 186 10.47 15.15 0.25
CA SER A 186 9.57 14.09 -0.20
C SER A 186 9.94 13.63 -1.60
N GLY A 187 10.13 12.31 -1.77
CA GLY A 187 10.41 11.74 -3.07
C GLY A 187 9.16 11.54 -3.91
N PHE A 188 7.99 11.49 -3.29
CA PHE A 188 6.73 11.14 -3.93
C PHE A 188 6.38 12.02 -5.15
N PRO A 189 6.44 13.38 -5.09
CA PRO A 189 6.17 14.22 -6.27
C PRO A 189 7.09 13.91 -7.46
N ALA A 190 8.39 13.65 -7.21
CA ALA A 190 9.31 13.28 -8.28
C ALA A 190 8.93 11.96 -8.96
N TYR A 191 8.38 11.01 -8.21
CA TYR A 191 7.92 9.72 -8.75
C TYR A 191 6.58 9.82 -9.48
N ILE A 192 5.70 10.75 -9.10
CA ILE A 192 4.50 11.11 -9.87
C ILE A 192 4.93 11.55 -11.28
N ASP A 193 5.79 12.56 -11.38
CA ASP A 193 6.21 13.11 -12.67
C ASP A 193 7.03 12.11 -13.50
N PHE A 194 7.86 11.32 -12.84
CA PHE A 194 8.56 10.22 -13.50
C PHE A 194 7.54 9.26 -14.12
N TYR A 195 6.65 8.64 -13.34
CA TYR A 195 5.78 7.59 -13.87
C TYR A 195 4.68 8.06 -14.85
N ARG A 196 4.37 9.36 -14.91
CA ARG A 196 3.41 9.91 -15.88
C ARG A 196 3.72 9.60 -17.35
N THR A 197 5.00 9.46 -17.72
CA THR A 197 5.40 9.29 -19.14
C THR A 197 5.79 7.85 -19.49
N ARG A 198 5.48 6.86 -18.64
CA ARG A 198 5.87 5.46 -18.85
C ARG A 198 4.64 4.63 -19.16
N ASP A 199 4.64 3.94 -20.30
CA ASP A 199 3.47 3.18 -20.78
C ASP A 199 3.05 2.03 -19.86
N TYR A 200 4.01 1.45 -19.14
CA TYR A 200 3.79 0.39 -18.15
C TYR A 200 3.27 0.91 -16.80
N ALA A 201 3.14 2.23 -16.65
CA ALA A 201 2.67 2.87 -15.44
C ALA A 201 1.34 3.60 -15.64
N ALA A 202 0.68 3.90 -14.52
CA ALA A 202 -0.46 4.81 -14.48
C ALA A 202 -0.33 5.74 -13.27
N VAL A 203 -0.72 7.00 -13.45
CA VAL A 203 -0.88 7.95 -12.35
C VAL A 203 -2.37 8.26 -12.25
N VAL A 204 -2.99 7.84 -11.15
CA VAL A 204 -4.43 7.97 -10.93
C VAL A 204 -4.68 8.76 -9.66
N GLU A 205 -5.19 9.98 -9.83
CA GLU A 205 -5.51 10.85 -8.71
C GLU A 205 -6.89 10.53 -8.12
N LEU A 206 -6.95 10.34 -6.80
CA LEU A 206 -8.18 10.11 -6.06
C LEU A 206 -8.54 11.34 -5.21
N THR A 207 -9.65 12.00 -5.52
CA THR A 207 -10.01 13.28 -4.90
C THR A 207 -11.24 13.22 -4.00
N GLN A 208 -12.07 12.17 -4.10
CA GLN A 208 -13.32 12.08 -3.34
C GLN A 208 -13.10 11.39 -1.99
N CYS A 209 -13.31 12.12 -0.89
CA CYS A 209 -13.30 11.59 0.47
C CYS A 209 -14.65 10.96 0.84
N PHE A 210 -14.62 9.76 1.43
CA PHE A 210 -15.81 9.01 1.86
C PHE A 210 -16.04 9.02 3.39
N ARG A 211 -15.21 9.76 4.14
CA ARG A 211 -15.35 9.90 5.61
C ARG A 211 -16.42 10.93 6.02
N GLY A 212 -16.99 11.66 5.06
CA GLY A 212 -18.02 12.67 5.29
C GLY A 212 -17.49 14.11 5.29
N VAL A 213 -18.42 15.06 5.43
CA VAL A 213 -18.16 16.51 5.29
C VAL A 213 -17.02 17.01 6.17
N ILE A 214 -16.98 16.62 7.45
CA ILE A 214 -15.96 17.09 8.41
C ILE A 214 -14.55 16.79 7.90
N ALA A 215 -14.32 15.55 7.45
CA ALA A 215 -13.01 15.13 6.95
C ALA A 215 -12.69 15.77 5.60
N SER A 216 -13.69 15.92 4.73
CA SER A 216 -13.50 16.55 3.42
C SER A 216 -13.12 18.02 3.53
N GLU A 217 -13.82 18.79 4.37
CA GLU A 217 -13.55 20.22 4.56
C GLU A 217 -12.23 20.47 5.30
N ALA A 218 -11.89 19.63 6.29
CA ALA A 218 -10.62 19.74 7.00
C ALA A 218 -9.39 19.51 6.10
N ASP A 219 -9.55 18.73 5.03
CA ASP A 219 -8.49 18.42 4.05
C ASP A 219 -8.28 19.54 3.02
N GLU A 220 -9.13 20.57 3.01
CA GLU A 220 -9.01 21.75 2.12
C GLU A 220 -8.24 22.91 2.75
N VAL A 221 -7.97 22.84 4.06
CA VAL A 221 -7.23 23.85 4.84
C VAL A 221 -5.74 23.57 4.81
#